data_AF-A0A2R4FYK8-F1
#
_entry.id   AF-A0A2R4FYK8-F1
#
_cell.length_a   1.000
_cell.length_b   1.000
_cell.length_c   1.000
_cell.angle_alpha   90.00
_cell.angle_beta   90.00
_cell.angle_gamma   90.00
#
_symmetry.space_group_name_H-M   'P 1'
#
loop_
_entity.id
_entity.type
_entity.pdbx_description
1 polymer ?
#
loop_
_entity_poly.entity_id
_entity_poly.type
_entity_poly.pdbx_seq_one_letter_code
_entity_poly.pdbx_strand_id
1 'polypeptide(L)'
;DNYVNLFSLRRLLGAFSHSQDVYLGRPSLDHPVEAADGVKSDGSTSVSFWFATGGAGFCISRGLALKMSPWASLGNFISTAEMVRLPDDCTIGYIIEGLLDVKMQHIP
;
A
#
# COMPACT_ATOMS: atom_id res chain seq x y z
N ASP A 1 18.77 0.30 -0.12
CA ASP A 1 19.98 1.14 -0.35
C ASP A 1 19.65 2.64 -0.31
N ASN A 2 18.57 3.03 0.37
CA ASN A 2 18.09 4.41 0.39
C ASN A 2 18.70 5.24 1.53
N TYR A 3 18.77 6.55 1.29
CA TYR A 3 19.00 7.56 2.31
C TYR A 3 17.66 8.16 2.77
N VAL A 4 17.48 8.36 4.07
CA VAL A 4 16.27 8.97 4.64
C VAL A 4 16.63 10.29 5.33
N ASN A 5 16.10 11.40 4.81
CA ASN A 5 16.18 12.69 5.50
C ASN A 5 15.10 12.78 6.59
N LEU A 6 15.49 12.56 7.84
CA LEU A 6 14.57 12.53 8.99
C LEU A 6 13.87 13.86 9.26
N PHE A 7 14.52 15.00 9.00
CA PHE A 7 13.91 16.32 9.22
C PHE A 7 12.78 16.58 8.24
N SER A 8 13.03 16.32 6.95
CA SER A 8 12.00 16.45 5.91
C SER A 8 10.87 15.46 6.13
N LEU A 9 11.19 14.20 6.49
CA LEU A 9 10.19 13.19 6.79
C LEU A 9 9.30 13.59 7.97
N ARG A 10 9.87 14.05 9.08
CA ARG A 10 9.09 14.51 10.24
C ARG A 10 8.18 15.69 9.88
N ARG A 11 8.69 16.65 9.08
CA ARG A 11 7.89 17.79 8.61
C ARG A 11 6.72 17.36 7.75
N LEU A 12 6.94 16.42 6.83
CA LEU A 12 5.89 15.85 5.99
C LEU A 12 4.83 15.12 6.84
N LEU A 13 5.26 14.21 7.70
CA LEU A 13 4.36 13.41 8.54
C LEU A 13 3.58 14.28 9.53
N GLY A 14 4.13 15.41 9.97
CA GLY A 14 3.45 16.37 10.84
C GLY A 14 2.23 17.07 10.21
N ALA A 15 2.05 16.99 8.89
CA ALA A 15 0.86 17.50 8.21
C ALA A 15 -0.37 16.58 8.34
N PHE A 16 -0.19 15.36 8.85
CA PHE A 16 -1.23 14.34 8.94
C PHE A 16 -1.65 14.06 10.38
N SER A 17 -2.95 13.80 10.60
CA SER A 17 -3.42 13.34 11.90
C SER A 17 -3.04 11.88 12.13
N HIS A 18 -2.51 11.55 13.31
CA HIS A 18 -2.23 10.18 13.71
C HIS A 18 -3.49 9.31 13.83
N SER A 19 -4.69 9.90 13.87
CA SER A 19 -5.97 9.20 13.94
C SER A 19 -6.52 8.80 12.57
N GLN A 20 -5.91 9.28 11.48
CA GLN A 20 -6.33 8.98 10.12
C GLN A 20 -5.55 7.79 9.56
N ASP A 21 -6.20 7.03 8.68
CA ASP A 21 -5.51 6.06 7.84
C ASP A 21 -4.77 6.84 6.75
N VAL A 22 -3.45 6.66 6.70
CA VAL A 22 -2.59 7.43 5.80
C VAL A 22 -1.63 6.47 5.14
N TYR A 23 -1.60 6.51 3.81
CA TYR A 23 -0.62 5.82 2.97
C TYR A 23 0.04 6.86 2.07
N LEU A 24 1.35 7.08 2.25
CA LEU A 24 2.12 8.08 1.52
C LEU A 24 3.22 7.42 0.71
N GLY A 25 3.40 7.85 -0.52
CA GLY A 25 4.55 7.42 -1.30
C GLY A 25 4.56 7.98 -2.71
N ARG A 26 5.59 7.60 -3.45
CA ARG A 26 5.72 7.97 -4.86
C ARG A 26 5.02 6.92 -5.72
N PRO A 27 4.09 7.31 -6.61
CA PRO A 27 3.48 6.37 -7.54
C PRO A 27 4.55 5.79 -8.50
N SER A 28 4.45 4.50 -8.76
CA SER A 28 5.39 3.82 -9.68
C SER A 28 5.01 3.97 -11.16
N LEU A 29 3.74 4.23 -11.45
CA LEU A 29 3.16 4.35 -12.78
C LEU A 29 2.45 5.71 -12.92
N ASP A 30 2.09 6.08 -14.14
CA ASP A 30 1.23 7.23 -14.45
C ASP A 30 -0.28 6.89 -14.42
N HIS A 31 -0.61 5.63 -14.16
CA HIS A 31 -1.96 5.08 -14.05
C HIS A 31 -2.01 4.01 -12.94
N PRO A 32 -3.19 3.74 -12.34
CA PRO A 32 -3.32 2.65 -11.38
C PRO A 32 -3.09 1.28 -12.06
N VAL A 33 -2.56 0.32 -11.32
CA VAL A 33 -2.35 -1.04 -11.81
C VAL A 33 -3.66 -1.82 -11.73
N GLU A 34 -3.90 -2.69 -12.71
CA GLU A 34 -4.99 -3.67 -12.66
C GLU A 34 -4.45 -5.04 -12.24
N ALA A 35 -5.11 -5.68 -11.29
CA ALA A 35 -4.81 -7.04 -10.88
C ALA A 35 -6.09 -7.87 -10.73
N ALA A 36 -5.98 -9.18 -10.84
CA ALA A 36 -7.09 -10.07 -10.54
C ALA A 36 -7.45 -9.96 -9.06
N ASP A 37 -8.75 -9.85 -8.74
CA ASP A 37 -9.22 -9.81 -7.36
C ASP A 37 -9.16 -11.22 -6.76
N GLY A 38 -8.05 -11.55 -6.11
CA GLY A 38 -7.83 -12.87 -5.50
C GLY A 38 -8.79 -13.21 -4.35
N VAL A 39 -9.47 -12.21 -3.77
CA VAL A 39 -10.39 -12.39 -2.65
C VAL A 39 -11.81 -12.72 -3.12
N LYS A 40 -12.20 -12.33 -4.34
CA LYS A 40 -13.51 -12.67 -4.91
C LYS A 40 -13.43 -13.98 -5.68
N SER A 41 -14.21 -14.97 -5.21
CA SER A 41 -14.16 -16.37 -5.64
C SER A 41 -14.54 -16.63 -7.10
N ASP A 42 -14.93 -15.61 -7.88
CA ASP A 42 -15.29 -15.75 -9.29
C ASP A 42 -14.12 -15.56 -10.27
N GLY A 43 -12.97 -15.04 -9.81
CA GLY A 43 -11.76 -14.86 -10.64
C GLY A 43 -11.96 -13.95 -11.87
N SER A 44 -13.12 -13.31 -11.99
CA SER A 44 -13.57 -12.55 -13.16
C SER A 44 -13.53 -11.05 -12.95
N THR A 45 -13.34 -10.62 -11.71
CA THR A 45 -13.25 -9.21 -11.34
C THR A 45 -11.79 -8.78 -11.23
N SER A 46 -11.42 -7.74 -11.98
CA SER A 46 -10.17 -7.00 -11.77
C SER A 46 -10.38 -5.90 -10.74
N VAL A 47 -9.34 -5.59 -9.99
CA VAL A 47 -9.26 -4.41 -9.12
C VAL A 47 -8.23 -3.46 -9.68
N SER A 48 -8.53 -2.16 -9.64
CA SER A 48 -7.61 -1.09 -10.03
C SER A 48 -7.19 -0.32 -8.79
N PHE A 49 -5.87 -0.16 -8.59
CA PHE A 49 -5.31 0.51 -7.40
C PHE A 49 -3.93 1.13 -7.68
N TRP A 50 -3.56 2.12 -6.88
CA TRP A 50 -2.22 2.67 -6.81
C TRP A 50 -1.35 1.94 -5.78
N PHE A 51 -0.05 1.96 -6.04
CA PHE A 51 0.95 1.48 -5.09
C PHE A 51 2.15 2.44 -5.07
N ALA A 52 2.77 2.56 -3.91
CA ALA A 52 3.99 3.30 -3.71
C ALA A 52 5.20 2.45 -4.07
N THR A 53 6.12 2.97 -4.88
CA THR A 53 7.33 2.25 -5.27
C THR A 53 8.19 1.91 -4.05
N GLY A 54 8.46 0.61 -3.82
CA GLY A 54 9.24 0.16 -2.66
C GLY A 54 10.64 0.79 -2.59
N GLY A 55 11.30 0.94 -3.74
CA GLY A 55 12.61 1.57 -3.85
C GLY A 55 12.65 3.09 -3.56
N ALA A 56 11.51 3.77 -3.50
CA ALA A 56 11.43 5.17 -3.06
C ALA A 56 11.17 5.30 -1.55
N GLY A 57 10.76 4.20 -0.91
CA GLY A 57 10.19 4.20 0.44
C GLY A 57 8.76 4.76 0.46
N PHE A 58 8.00 4.33 1.46
CA PHE A 58 6.64 4.79 1.71
C PHE A 58 6.35 4.81 3.20
N CYS A 59 5.27 5.49 3.59
CA CYS A 59 4.84 5.60 4.99
C CYS A 59 3.39 5.14 5.12
N ILE A 60 3.11 4.40 6.18
CA ILE A 60 1.77 3.91 6.52
C ILE A 60 1.50 4.30 7.97
N SER A 61 0.33 4.86 8.27
CA SER A 61 -0.05 5.15 9.66
C SER A 61 -0.29 3.88 10.46
N ARG A 62 -0.07 3.93 11.78
CA ARG A 62 -0.26 2.77 12.66
C ARG A 62 -1.68 2.20 12.59
N GLY A 63 -2.69 3.07 12.52
CA GLY A 63 -4.10 2.65 12.39
C GLY A 63 -4.33 1.82 11.15
N LEU A 64 -3.82 2.28 10.01
CA LEU A 64 -3.89 1.56 8.74
C LEU A 64 -3.12 0.24 8.79
N ALA A 65 -1.90 0.24 9.32
CA ALA A 65 -1.10 -0.99 9.47
C ALA A 65 -1.81 -2.07 10.30
N LEU A 66 -2.57 -1.68 11.33
CA LEU A 66 -3.38 -2.63 12.10
C LEU A 66 -4.55 -3.19 11.29
N LYS A 67 -5.20 -2.37 10.46
CA LYS A 67 -6.28 -2.81 9.56
C LYS A 67 -5.78 -3.76 8.48
N MET A 68 -4.52 -3.65 8.07
CA MET A 68 -3.88 -4.56 7.12
C MET A 68 -3.63 -5.96 7.71
N SER A 69 -3.71 -6.12 9.04
CA SER A 69 -3.31 -7.36 9.73
C SER A 69 -3.94 -8.66 9.18
N PRO A 70 -5.21 -8.71 8.75
CA PRO A 70 -5.79 -9.93 8.18
C PRO A 70 -5.06 -10.44 6.93
N TRP A 71 -4.41 -9.54 6.17
CA TRP A 71 -3.69 -9.87 4.93
C TRP A 71 -2.17 -9.76 5.04
N ALA A 72 -1.65 -9.03 6.04
CA ALA A 72 -0.24 -8.71 6.13
C ALA A 72 0.50 -9.35 7.33
N SER A 73 -0.22 -9.84 8.33
CA SER A 73 0.38 -10.40 9.56
C SER A 73 0.43 -11.93 9.54
N LEU A 74 1.23 -12.53 10.43
CA LEU A 74 1.25 -13.98 10.68
C LEU A 74 1.52 -14.85 9.43
N GLY A 75 2.31 -14.34 8.48
CA GLY A 75 2.60 -15.03 7.22
C GLY A 75 1.56 -14.81 6.12
N ASN A 76 0.44 -14.16 6.41
CA ASN A 76 -0.61 -13.89 5.41
C ASN A 76 -0.14 -12.99 4.27
N PHE A 77 0.90 -12.17 4.50
CA PHE A 77 1.44 -11.31 3.44
C PHE A 77 1.96 -12.14 2.26
N ILE A 78 2.68 -13.23 2.55
CA ILE A 78 3.21 -14.14 1.52
C ILE A 78 2.04 -14.79 0.78
N SER A 79 1.06 -15.34 1.51
CA SER A 79 -0.13 -15.94 0.92
C SER A 79 -0.91 -14.96 0.04
N THR A 80 -1.02 -13.70 0.47
CA THR A 80 -1.69 -12.64 -0.29
C THR A 80 -0.91 -12.31 -1.55
N ALA A 81 0.41 -12.14 -1.46
CA ALA A 81 1.28 -11.86 -2.60
C ALA A 81 1.24 -12.99 -3.65
N GLU A 82 1.28 -14.25 -3.21
CA GLU A 82 1.16 -15.42 -4.08
C GLU A 82 -0.21 -15.52 -4.76
N MET A 83 -1.28 -15.19 -4.02
CA MET A 83 -2.65 -15.18 -4.54
C MET A 83 -2.83 -14.17 -5.69
N VAL A 84 -2.34 -12.93 -5.50
CA VAL A 84 -2.47 -11.87 -6.51
C VAL A 84 -1.35 -11.87 -7.54
N ARG A 85 -0.27 -12.63 -7.30
CA ARG A 85 0.93 -12.74 -8.16
C ARG A 85 1.58 -11.38 -8.45
N LEU A 86 1.69 -10.55 -7.42
CA LEU A 86 2.28 -9.22 -7.50
C LEU A 86 3.58 -9.14 -6.68
N PRO A 87 4.49 -8.21 -7.01
CA PRO A 87 5.61 -7.84 -6.14
C PRO A 87 5.14 -7.27 -4.80
N ASP A 88 6.00 -7.28 -3.78
CA ASP A 88 5.67 -6.86 -2.41
C ASP A 88 5.05 -5.45 -2.31
N ASP A 89 5.59 -4.47 -3.04
CA ASP A 89 5.07 -3.09 -3.01
C ASP A 89 3.70 -2.98 -3.67
N CYS A 90 3.49 -3.66 -4.79
CA CYS A 90 2.18 -3.84 -5.41
C CYS A 90 1.20 -4.57 -4.47
N THR A 91 1.62 -5.60 -3.72
CA THR A 91 0.77 -6.30 -2.74
C THR A 91 0.34 -5.38 -1.60
N ILE A 92 1.24 -4.50 -1.13
CA ILE A 92 0.89 -3.46 -0.14
C ILE A 92 -0.18 -2.51 -0.71
N GLY A 93 -0.02 -2.06 -1.95
CA GLY A 93 -1.02 -1.23 -2.64
C GLY A 93 -2.37 -1.96 -2.79
N TYR A 94 -2.35 -3.24 -3.16
CA TYR A 94 -3.55 -4.07 -3.27
C TYR A 94 -4.28 -4.16 -1.93
N ILE A 95 -3.58 -4.43 -0.83
CA ILE A 95 -4.20 -4.51 0.50
C ILE A 95 -4.79 -3.15 0.91
N ILE A 96 -4.06 -2.06 0.71
CA ILE A 96 -4.46 -0.74 1.21
C ILE A 96 -5.55 -0.09 0.34
N GLU A 97 -5.33 0.01 -0.97
CA GLU A 97 -6.29 0.63 -1.87
C GLU A 97 -7.32 -0.35 -2.42
N GLY A 98 -6.89 -1.56 -2.78
CA GLY A 98 -7.77 -2.56 -3.39
C GLY A 98 -8.75 -3.19 -2.42
N LEU A 99 -8.32 -3.48 -1.18
CA LEU A 99 -9.15 -4.15 -0.17
C LEU A 99 -9.69 -3.20 0.91
N LEU A 100 -8.86 -2.29 1.42
CA LEU A 100 -9.24 -1.37 2.50
C LEU A 100 -9.80 -0.02 2.00
N ASP A 101 -9.76 0.23 0.68
CA ASP A 101 -10.19 1.47 0.01
C ASP A 101 -9.60 2.77 0.61
N VAL A 102 -8.35 2.70 1.08
CA VAL A 102 -7.62 3.88 1.55
C VAL A 102 -6.73 4.39 0.44
N LYS A 103 -7.06 5.55 -0.14
CA LYS A 103 -6.28 6.14 -1.24
C LYS A 103 -4.86 6.52 -0.82
N MET A 104 -3.89 6.15 -1.65
CA MET A 104 -2.52 6.59 -1.58
C MET A 104 -2.46 8.09 -1.83
N GLN A 105 -1.72 8.79 -0.98
CA GLN A 105 -1.42 10.19 -1.18
C GLN A 105 -0.05 10.30 -1.85
N HIS A 106 -0.06 10.89 -3.04
CA HIS A 106 1.12 11.00 -3.88
C HIS A 106 2.05 12.05 -3.31
N ILE A 107 3.25 11.63 -2.91
CA ILE A 107 4.31 12.52 -2.45
C ILE A 107 5.35 12.66 -3.57
N PRO A 108 5.69 13.89 -3.99
CA PRO A 108 6.68 14.15 -5.04
C PRO A 108 8.11 13.78 -4.61
#